data_AF-A0A6H9KX51-F1
#
_entry.id   AF-A0A6H9KX51-F1
#
_cell.length_a   1.000
_cell.length_b   1.000
_cell.length_c   1.000
_cell.angle_alpha   90.00
_cell.angle_beta   90.00
_cell.angle_gamma   90.00
#
_symmetry.space_group_name_H-M   'P 1'
#
loop_
_entity.id
_entity.type
_entity.pdbx_description
1 polymer ?
#
loop_
_entity_poly.entity_id
_entity_poly.type
_entity_poly.pdbx_seq_one_letter_code
_entity_poly.pdbx_strand_id
1 'polypeptide(L)'
;MSHSAEEVQKHVKVYITVFAALMVLTGVTVGASYLHLGSTAMNITLALIIAGIKGTLVAGYFMHLFTEKAIINWTLALTVVFFIVLLLVPILTELDTISLI
;
A
#
# COMPACT_ATOMS: atom_id res chain seq x y z
N MET A 1 -21.91 -31.41 -13.71
CA MET A 1 -21.17 -31.00 -12.48
C MET A 1 -19.69 -30.74 -12.80
N SER A 2 -19.39 -29.80 -13.71
CA SER A 2 -18.01 -29.52 -14.17
C SER A 2 -17.55 -28.07 -13.93
N HIS A 3 -18.34 -27.24 -13.24
CA HIS A 3 -18.06 -25.80 -13.14
C HIS A 3 -17.15 -25.35 -11.98
N SER A 4 -16.72 -26.25 -11.10
CA SER A 4 -16.02 -25.86 -9.85
C SER A 4 -14.49 -25.81 -9.95
N ALA A 5 -13.86 -26.58 -10.84
CA ALA A 5 -12.40 -26.69 -10.90
C ALA A 5 -11.73 -25.52 -11.65
N GLU A 6 -12.33 -25.03 -12.73
CA GLU A 6 -11.77 -23.94 -13.54
C GLU A 6 -11.82 -22.57 -12.85
N GLU A 7 -12.85 -22.30 -12.05
CA GLU A 7 -12.93 -21.04 -11.29
C GLU A 7 -11.86 -20.98 -10.20
N VAL A 8 -11.69 -22.04 -9.42
CA VAL A 8 -10.66 -22.10 -8.35
C VAL A 8 -9.24 -21.92 -8.92
N GLN A 9 -8.95 -22.51 -10.07
CA GLN A 9 -7.66 -22.37 -10.75
C GLN A 9 -7.34 -20.91 -11.13
N LYS A 10 -8.34 -20.13 -11.56
CA LYS A 10 -8.16 -18.70 -11.89
C LYS A 10 -7.77 -17.88 -10.66
N HIS A 11 -8.48 -18.07 -9.54
CA HIS A 11 -8.18 -17.36 -8.29
C HIS A 11 -6.77 -17.66 -7.77
N VAL A 12 -6.35 -18.92 -7.85
CA VAL A 12 -5.01 -19.35 -7.41
C VAL A 12 -3.91 -18.75 -8.31
N LYS A 13 -4.11 -18.71 -9.64
CA LYS A 13 -3.15 -18.14 -10.60
C LYS A 13 -2.90 -16.65 -10.37
N VAL A 14 -3.97 -15.90 -10.08
CA VAL A 14 -3.87 -14.46 -9.76
C VAL A 14 -3.08 -14.26 -8.47
N TYR A 15 -3.35 -15.04 -7.44
CA TYR A 15 -2.66 -14.95 -6.15
C TYR A 15 -1.16 -15.24 -6.26
N ILE A 16 -0.78 -16.28 -7.00
CA ILE A 16 0.63 -16.63 -7.25
C ILE A 16 1.34 -15.56 -8.08
N THR A 17 0.68 -14.95 -9.06
CA THR A 17 1.26 -13.89 -9.90
C THR A 17 1.56 -12.64 -9.05
N VAL A 18 0.65 -12.28 -8.15
CA VAL A 18 0.82 -11.15 -7.22
C VAL A 18 1.92 -11.44 -6.20
N PHE A 19 1.95 -12.67 -5.66
CA PHE A 19 3.00 -13.08 -4.74
C PHE A 19 4.38 -12.99 -5.39
N ALA A 20 4.52 -13.42 -6.65
CA ALA A 20 5.75 -13.25 -7.42
C ALA A 20 6.10 -11.76 -7.63
N ALA A 21 5.11 -10.92 -7.98
CA ALA A 21 5.31 -9.48 -8.10
C ALA A 21 5.80 -8.83 -6.79
N LEU A 22 5.22 -9.20 -5.64
CA LEU A 22 5.64 -8.74 -4.32
C LEU A 22 7.07 -9.17 -3.97
N MET A 23 7.44 -10.40 -4.35
CA MET A 23 8.79 -10.92 -4.16
C MET A 23 9.81 -10.11 -4.96
N VAL A 24 9.50 -9.80 -6.22
CA VAL A 24 10.32 -8.93 -7.08
C VAL A 24 10.40 -7.52 -6.50
N LEU A 25 9.28 -6.90 -6.13
CA LEU A 25 9.28 -5.57 -5.51
C LEU A 25 10.08 -5.55 -4.21
N THR A 26 10.12 -6.65 -3.45
CA THR A 26 10.94 -6.79 -2.24
C THR A 26 12.43 -6.84 -2.55
N GLY A 27 12.83 -7.62 -3.55
CA GLY A 27 14.20 -7.60 -4.06
C GLY A 27 14.62 -6.19 -4.51
N VAL A 28 13.73 -5.47 -5.20
CA VAL A 28 13.97 -4.09 -5.62
C VAL A 28 14.06 -3.14 -4.42
N THR A 29 13.25 -3.32 -3.36
CA THR A 29 13.34 -2.46 -2.17
C THR A 29 14.65 -2.65 -1.43
N VAL A 30 15.10 -3.90 -1.31
CA VAL A 30 16.37 -4.25 -0.68
C VAL A 30 17.53 -3.72 -1.52
N GLY A 31 17.50 -3.90 -2.84
CA GLY A 31 18.48 -3.35 -3.76
C GLY A 31 18.55 -1.82 -3.73
N ALA A 32 17.39 -1.15 -3.72
CA ALA A 32 17.28 0.30 -3.56
C ALA A 32 17.82 0.76 -2.19
N SER A 33 17.66 -0.03 -1.12
CA SER A 33 18.24 0.26 0.20
C SER A 33 19.78 0.19 0.21
N TYR A 34 20.40 -0.52 -0.74
CA TYR A 34 21.86 -0.56 -0.88
C TYR A 34 22.40 0.57 -1.77
N LEU A 35 21.56 1.18 -2.61
CA LEU A 35 21.92 2.36 -3.38
C LEU A 35 21.86 3.59 -2.47
N HIS A 36 22.97 3.90 -1.80
CA HIS A 36 23.18 5.20 -1.17
C HIS A 36 23.34 6.26 -2.27
N LEU A 37 22.21 6.72 -2.83
CA LEU A 37 22.18 7.99 -3.54
C LEU A 37 22.50 9.05 -2.48
N GLY A 38 23.58 9.81 -2.64
CA GLY A 38 24.22 10.62 -1.59
C GLY A 38 23.37 11.73 -0.92
N SER A 39 22.05 11.76 -1.12
CA SER A 39 21.10 12.63 -0.43
C SER A 39 20.05 11.80 0.31
N THR A 40 20.04 11.89 1.64
CA THR A 40 19.12 11.18 2.55
C THR A 40 17.65 11.37 2.16
N ALA A 41 17.29 12.55 1.65
CA ALA A 41 15.92 12.86 1.24
C ALA A 41 15.47 11.99 0.04
N MET A 42 16.34 11.77 -0.94
CA MET A 42 16.01 11.00 -2.14
C MET A 42 15.78 9.51 -1.81
N ASN A 43 16.57 8.96 -0.88
CA ASN A 43 16.41 7.58 -0.43
C ASN A 43 15.09 7.38 0.31
N ILE A 44 14.70 8.32 1.17
CA ILE A 44 13.42 8.27 1.90
C ILE A 44 12.23 8.35 0.94
N THR A 45 12.25 9.29 -0.02
CA THR A 45 11.20 9.41 -1.03
C THR A 45 11.06 8.12 -1.85
N LEU A 46 12.17 7.56 -2.31
CA LEU A 46 12.17 6.31 -3.08
C LEU A 46 11.63 5.14 -2.24
N ALA A 47 12.04 5.05 -0.97
CA ALA A 47 11.56 4.03 -0.04
C ALA A 47 10.05 4.12 0.20
N LEU A 48 9.52 5.34 0.39
CA LEU A 48 8.08 5.58 0.58
C LEU A 48 7.27 5.21 -0.68
N ILE A 49 7.76 5.55 -1.87
CA ILE A 49 7.10 5.17 -3.13
C ILE A 49 7.03 3.64 -3.25
N ILE A 50 8.16 2.95 -3.05
CA ILE A 50 8.19 1.48 -3.16
C ILE A 50 7.31 0.84 -2.08
N ALA A 51 7.34 1.37 -0.85
CA ALA A 51 6.50 0.90 0.24
C ALA A 51 5.00 1.07 -0.09
N GLY A 52 4.61 2.21 -0.66
CA GLY A 52 3.24 2.49 -1.09
C GLY A 52 2.75 1.48 -2.14
N ILE A 53 3.54 1.27 -3.20
CA ILE A 53 3.19 0.32 -4.27
C ILE A 53 3.04 -1.10 -3.72
N LYS A 54 3.96 -1.56 -2.86
CA LYS A 54 3.87 -2.88 -2.22
C LYS A 54 2.64 -2.98 -1.32
N GLY A 55 2.37 -1.95 -0.53
CA GLY A 55 1.20 -1.89 0.36
C GLY A 55 -0.11 -1.97 -0.42
N THR A 56 -0.26 -1.22 -1.51
CA THR A 56 -1.45 -1.27 -2.37
C THR A 56 -1.62 -2.63 -3.03
N LEU A 57 -0.52 -3.26 -3.48
CA LEU A 57 -0.58 -4.58 -4.12
C LEU A 57 -0.96 -5.68 -3.11
N VAL A 58 -0.44 -5.63 -1.88
CA VAL A 58 -0.86 -6.51 -0.77
C VAL A 58 -2.34 -6.28 -0.42
N ALA A 59 -2.76 -5.03 -0.21
CA ALA A 59 -4.12 -4.69 0.19
C ALA A 59 -5.16 -5.05 -0.91
N GLY A 60 -4.84 -4.81 -2.18
CA GLY A 60 -5.74 -5.09 -3.29
C GLY A 60 -5.91 -6.58 -3.59
N TYR A 61 -4.81 -7.34 -3.58
CA TYR A 61 -4.80 -8.73 -4.06
C TYR A 61 -4.75 -9.79 -2.95
N PHE A 62 -3.97 -9.59 -1.88
CA PHE A 62 -3.89 -10.58 -0.79
C PHE A 62 -5.13 -10.56 0.11
N MET A 63 -5.72 -9.37 0.30
CA MET A 63 -6.92 -9.16 1.12
C MET A 63 -8.26 -9.29 0.36
N HIS A 64 -8.25 -9.85 -0.86
CA HIS A 64 -9.48 -10.15 -1.63
C HIS A 64 -10.42 -8.93 -1.75
N LEU A 65 -9.86 -7.73 -1.93
CA LEU A 65 -10.63 -6.49 -1.93
C LEU A 65 -11.47 -6.32 -3.21
N PHE A 66 -10.96 -6.83 -4.33
CA PHE A 66 -11.56 -6.65 -5.66
C PHE A 66 -12.61 -7.70 -6.03
N THR A 67 -12.75 -8.77 -5.23
CA THR A 67 -13.53 -9.93 -5.66
C THR A 67 -14.64 -10.37 -4.71
N GLU A 68 -14.67 -10.02 -3.40
CA GLU A 68 -15.83 -10.49 -2.58
C GLU A 68 -16.46 -9.60 -1.49
N LYS A 69 -15.89 -8.53 -0.91
CA LYS A 69 -16.65 -7.76 0.13
C LYS A 69 -16.35 -6.26 0.17
N ALA A 70 -17.27 -5.48 -0.40
CA ALA A 70 -17.25 -4.00 -0.41
C ALA A 70 -17.15 -3.35 0.99
N ILE A 71 -17.61 -4.04 2.03
CA ILE A 71 -17.55 -3.57 3.44
C ILE A 71 -16.10 -3.39 3.91
N ILE A 72 -15.18 -4.30 3.54
CA ILE A 72 -13.78 -4.24 3.99
C ILE A 72 -13.06 -3.07 3.32
N ASN A 73 -13.32 -2.83 2.02
CA ASN A 73 -12.79 -1.66 1.31
C ASN A 73 -13.30 -0.35 1.91
N TRP A 74 -14.56 -0.30 2.32
CA TRP A 74 -15.16 0.88 2.93
C TRP A 74 -14.56 1.18 4.31
N THR A 75 -14.37 0.17 5.16
CA THR A 75 -13.69 0.33 6.45
C THR A 75 -12.21 0.73 6.27
N LEU A 76 -11.51 0.14 5.29
CA LEU A 76 -10.13 0.55 4.97
C LEU A 76 -10.08 2.02 4.52
N ALA A 77 -10.97 2.44 3.62
CA ALA A 77 -11.07 3.83 3.19
C ALA A 77 -11.37 4.78 4.36
N LEU A 78 -12.30 4.40 5.25
CA LEU A 78 -12.59 5.15 6.48
C LEU A 78 -11.34 5.31 7.35
N THR A 79 -10.57 4.24 7.57
CA THR A 79 -9.34 4.32 8.37
C THR A 79 -8.28 5.22 7.74
N VAL A 80 -8.13 5.21 6.41
CA VAL A 80 -7.19 6.09 5.70
C VAL A 80 -7.64 7.55 5.81
N VAL A 81 -8.93 7.83 5.64
CA VAL A 81 -9.48 9.19 5.83
C VAL A 81 -9.22 9.67 7.25
N PHE A 82 -9.50 8.85 8.26
CA PHE A 82 -9.27 9.20 9.65
C PHE A 82 -7.79 9.43 9.95
N PHE A 83 -6.91 8.61 9.38
CA PHE A 83 -5.47 8.75 9.48
C PHE A 83 -4.96 10.08 8.87
N ILE A 84 -5.45 10.45 7.69
CA ILE A 84 -5.14 11.74 7.05
C ILE A 84 -5.62 12.90 7.91
N VAL A 85 -6.84 12.82 8.44
CA VAL A 85 -7.40 13.86 9.35
C VAL A 85 -6.52 14.01 10.58
N LEU A 86 -6.15 12.90 11.25
CA LEU A 86 -5.27 12.94 12.41
C LEU A 86 -3.86 13.47 12.11
N LEU A 87 -3.32 13.23 10.90
CA LEU A 87 -2.06 13.83 10.47
C LEU A 87 -2.18 15.34 10.19
N LEU A 88 -3.34 15.81 9.71
CA LEU A 88 -3.59 17.22 9.42
C LEU A 88 -3.83 18.06 10.68
N VAL A 89 -4.43 17.49 11.73
CA VAL A 89 -4.70 18.19 13.00
C VAL A 89 -3.47 18.93 13.56
N PRO A 90 -2.32 18.28 13.81
CA PRO A 90 -1.14 18.98 14.36
C PRO A 90 -0.60 20.04 13.40
N ILE A 91 -0.66 19.81 12.08
CA ILE A 91 -0.24 20.80 11.08
C ILE A 91 -1.11 22.05 11.17
N LEU A 92 -2.44 21.88 11.25
CA LEU A 92 -3.38 22.99 11.38
C LEU A 92 -3.21 23.74 12.71
N THR A 93 -2.94 23.03 13.81
CA THR A 93 -2.67 23.64 15.12
C THR A 93 -1.38 24.47 15.13
N GLU A 94 -0.32 24.01 14.47
CA GLU A 94 0.93 24.77 14.34
C GLU A 94 0.74 26.04 13.47
N LEU A 95 -0.04 25.96 12.38
CA LEU A 95 -0.35 27.12 11.54
C LEU A 95 -1.17 28.20 12.28
N ASP A 96 -2.12 27.78 13.12
CA ASP A 96 -2.93 28.70 13.95
C ASP A 96 -2.07 29.37 15.04
N THR A 97 -1.13 28.61 15.63
CA THR A 97 -0.18 29.12 16.63
C THR A 97 0.81 30.13 16.03
N ILE A 98 1.30 29.90 14.82
CA ILE A 98 2.23 30.81 14.12
C ILE A 98 1.53 32.10 13.67
N SER A 99 0.23 32.05 13.36
CA SER A 99 -0.53 33.25 12.95
C SER A 99 -0.87 34.21 14.11
N LEU A 100 -0.69 33.77 15.37
CA LEU A 100 -1.01 34.53 16.58
C LEU A 100 0.21 35.17 17.27
N ILE A 101 1.43 34.99 16.72
CA ILE A 101 2.70 35.59 17.18
C ILE A 101 3.13 36.67 16.18
#